data_AF-A0A1J8P5M7-F1
#
_entry.id   AF-A0A1J8P5M7-F1
#
_cell.length_a   1.000
_cell.length_b   1.000
_cell.length_c   1.000
_cell.angle_alpha   90.00
_cell.angle_beta   90.00
_cell.angle_gamma   90.00
#
_symmetry.space_group_name_H-M   'P 1'
#
loop_
_entity.id
_entity.type
_entity.pdbx_description
1 polymer ?
#
loop_
_entity_poly.entity_id
_entity_poly.type
_entity_poly.pdbx_seq_one_letter_code
_entity_poly.pdbx_strand_id
1 'polypeptide(L)'
;ITIGGVDNRTLTINPSADLESNKSYYIEIAAGVLTDVAGNDFAGISNATDWTFSAASLSTTVVWSGTDVDATDSYINANELAAATITGKITNQSNASDVSIAEIKFVSGNGGTQHIISDALKNAISIDTDGNWTLVNDASWTSALDSDKAYIVQVTLSGTLLGNAMSGLGQTSSVTIDNTIIGTLTGTHTVTISNDAGILDNDRITNDSAVKVSLTLENALTLANDETLQVSADGINWVATTNTDTN
;
A
#
# COMPACT_ATOMS: atom_id res chain seq x y z
N ILE A 1 -30.64 -22.91 -14.75
CA ILE A 1 -30.53 -24.28 -14.18
C ILE A 1 -30.76 -25.27 -15.31
N THR A 2 -29.93 -26.30 -15.42
CA THR A 2 -30.07 -27.36 -16.42
C THR A 2 -29.87 -28.73 -15.78
N ILE A 3 -30.58 -29.73 -16.28
CA ILE A 3 -30.39 -31.14 -15.91
C ILE A 3 -29.74 -31.83 -17.12
N GLY A 4 -28.69 -32.61 -16.88
CA GLY A 4 -27.96 -33.30 -17.94
C GLY A 4 -26.98 -34.34 -17.41
N GLY A 5 -25.90 -34.60 -18.16
CA GLY A 5 -24.94 -35.66 -17.87
C GLY A 5 -25.43 -37.04 -18.32
N VAL A 6 -24.66 -38.08 -18.01
CA VAL A 6 -25.06 -39.47 -18.28
C VAL A 6 -26.30 -39.78 -17.43
N ASP A 7 -27.39 -40.18 -18.10
CA ASP A 7 -28.69 -40.51 -17.51
C ASP A 7 -29.37 -39.36 -16.71
N ASN A 8 -29.14 -38.09 -17.08
CA ASN A 8 -29.73 -36.91 -16.41
C ASN A 8 -29.35 -36.77 -14.92
N ARG A 9 -28.17 -37.27 -14.53
CA ARG A 9 -27.70 -37.32 -13.13
C ARG A 9 -26.92 -36.09 -12.69
N THR A 10 -26.87 -35.04 -13.50
CA THR A 10 -26.14 -33.80 -13.18
C THR A 10 -27.10 -32.61 -13.19
N LEU A 11 -27.23 -31.95 -12.04
CA LEU A 11 -27.87 -30.65 -11.91
C LEU A 11 -26.81 -29.56 -12.02
N THR A 12 -26.96 -28.64 -12.97
CA THR A 12 -26.11 -27.45 -13.11
C THR A 12 -26.88 -26.20 -12.73
N ILE A 13 -26.38 -25.49 -11.73
CA ILE A 13 -26.91 -24.22 -11.26
C ILE A 13 -25.89 -23.15 -11.65
N ASN A 14 -26.27 -22.27 -12.58
CA ASN A 14 -25.50 -21.09 -12.92
C ASN A 14 -26.36 -19.86 -12.55
N PRO A 15 -25.97 -19.08 -11.52
CA PRO A 15 -26.64 -17.84 -11.19
C PRO A 15 -26.62 -16.84 -12.35
N SER A 16 -27.51 -15.85 -12.35
CA SER A 16 -27.55 -14.82 -13.41
C SER A 16 -26.41 -13.80 -13.35
N ALA A 17 -25.70 -13.75 -12.23
CA ALA A 17 -24.53 -12.91 -11.99
C ALA A 17 -23.44 -13.76 -11.33
N ASP A 18 -22.18 -13.41 -11.59
CA ASP A 18 -21.05 -14.09 -10.98
C ASP A 18 -21.09 -13.96 -9.46
N LEU A 19 -20.59 -14.99 -8.78
CA LEU A 19 -20.42 -14.96 -7.33
C LEU A 19 -19.31 -13.98 -6.97
N GLU A 20 -19.51 -13.22 -5.90
CA GLU A 20 -18.48 -12.38 -5.33
C GLU A 20 -17.30 -13.24 -4.87
N SER A 21 -16.10 -12.92 -5.35
CA SER A 21 -14.88 -13.64 -4.98
C SER A 21 -14.64 -13.56 -3.47
N ASN A 22 -14.08 -14.63 -2.89
CA ASN A 22 -13.80 -14.73 -1.45
C ASN A 22 -15.03 -14.63 -0.52
N LYS A 23 -16.23 -14.91 -1.04
CA LYS A 23 -17.44 -15.06 -0.24
C LYS A 23 -17.81 -16.53 -0.05
N SER A 24 -18.38 -16.82 1.12
CA SER A 24 -18.97 -18.12 1.41
C SER A 24 -20.42 -18.14 0.98
N TYR A 25 -20.79 -19.23 0.31
CA TYR A 25 -22.12 -19.50 -0.19
C TYR A 25 -22.60 -20.84 0.36
N TYR A 26 -23.92 -21.01 0.33
CA TYR A 26 -24.58 -22.27 0.64
C TYR A 26 -25.66 -22.54 -0.41
N ILE A 27 -26.05 -23.80 -0.52
CA ILE A 27 -27.13 -24.23 -1.42
C ILE A 27 -28.32 -24.68 -0.58
N GLU A 28 -29.47 -24.07 -0.85
CA GLU A 28 -30.78 -24.57 -0.40
C GLU A 28 -31.55 -25.14 -1.60
N ILE A 29 -32.15 -26.31 -1.39
CA ILE A 29 -33.02 -26.97 -2.35
C ILE A 29 -34.29 -27.36 -1.59
N ALA A 30 -35.44 -26.80 -1.94
CA ALA A 30 -36.68 -27.20 -1.29
C ALA A 30 -37.00 -28.67 -1.59
N ALA A 31 -37.61 -29.36 -0.62
CA ALA A 31 -38.07 -30.74 -0.79
C ALA A 31 -39.01 -30.85 -2.00
N GLY A 32 -38.85 -31.91 -2.80
CA GLY A 32 -39.69 -32.16 -3.98
C GLY A 32 -39.40 -31.30 -5.21
N VAL A 33 -38.38 -30.42 -5.18
CA VAL A 33 -37.95 -29.67 -6.38
C VAL A 33 -37.26 -30.59 -7.41
N LEU A 34 -36.64 -31.67 -6.94
CA LEU A 34 -36.08 -32.73 -7.79
C LEU A 34 -36.84 -34.02 -7.51
N THR A 35 -37.37 -34.63 -8.56
CA THR A 35 -38.09 -35.91 -8.50
C THR A 35 -37.48 -36.84 -9.53
N ASP A 36 -37.22 -38.09 -9.15
CA ASP A 36 -36.71 -39.09 -10.09
C ASP A 36 -37.82 -39.63 -11.02
N VAL A 37 -37.43 -40.46 -11.99
CA VAL A 37 -38.38 -41.05 -12.96
C VAL A 37 -39.38 -42.02 -12.34
N ALA A 38 -39.13 -42.51 -11.12
CA ALA A 38 -40.01 -43.39 -10.36
C ALA A 38 -40.97 -42.60 -9.44
N GLY A 39 -40.86 -41.27 -9.39
CA GLY A 39 -41.69 -40.41 -8.55
C GLY A 39 -41.17 -40.24 -7.12
N ASN A 40 -39.90 -40.59 -6.85
CA ASN A 40 -39.30 -40.34 -5.54
C ASN A 40 -38.76 -38.91 -5.48
N ASP A 41 -39.22 -38.15 -4.48
CA ASP A 41 -38.78 -36.78 -4.23
C ASP A 41 -37.44 -36.74 -3.49
N PHE A 42 -36.56 -35.85 -3.93
CA PHE A 42 -35.39 -35.46 -3.15
C PHE A 42 -35.86 -34.71 -1.90
N ALA A 43 -35.35 -35.12 -0.73
CA ALA A 43 -35.69 -34.53 0.56
C ALA A 43 -35.35 -33.03 0.67
N GLY A 44 -34.49 -32.53 -0.22
CA GLY A 44 -34.03 -31.14 -0.21
C GLY A 44 -32.83 -30.91 0.70
N ILE A 45 -32.39 -29.66 0.73
CA ILE A 45 -31.36 -29.10 1.61
C ILE A 45 -31.95 -27.81 2.15
N SER A 46 -32.27 -27.77 3.44
CA SER A 46 -33.02 -26.66 4.06
C SER A 46 -32.23 -25.91 5.12
N ASN A 47 -30.91 -26.10 5.16
CA ASN A 47 -30.04 -25.41 6.10
C ASN A 47 -28.78 -24.90 5.38
N ALA A 48 -28.20 -23.86 5.94
CA ALA A 48 -27.04 -23.18 5.39
C ALA A 48 -25.70 -23.89 5.69
N THR A 49 -25.71 -25.13 6.21
CA THR A 49 -24.50 -25.82 6.69
C THR A 49 -24.19 -27.11 5.92
N ASP A 50 -25.20 -27.79 5.41
CA ASP A 50 -25.05 -29.11 4.78
C ASP A 50 -24.30 -29.04 3.45
N TRP A 51 -24.48 -27.96 2.70
CA TRP A 51 -23.72 -27.73 1.47
C TRP A 51 -23.24 -26.29 1.39
N THR A 52 -21.99 -26.09 1.81
CA THR A 52 -21.31 -24.80 1.78
C THR A 52 -20.08 -24.87 0.89
N PHE A 53 -19.71 -23.73 0.31
CA PHE A 53 -18.48 -23.56 -0.45
C PHE A 53 -18.06 -22.09 -0.45
N SER A 54 -16.82 -21.80 -0.81
CA SER A 54 -16.35 -20.44 -1.01
C SER A 54 -16.03 -20.21 -2.48
N ALA A 55 -16.42 -19.04 -3.00
CA ALA A 55 -15.99 -18.61 -4.33
C ALA A 55 -14.48 -18.35 -4.29
N ALA A 56 -13.74 -19.01 -5.18
CA ALA A 56 -12.29 -18.88 -5.26
C ALA A 56 -11.87 -17.41 -5.50
N SER A 57 -10.72 -17.03 -4.96
CA SER A 57 -10.16 -15.68 -5.15
C SER A 57 -8.64 -15.73 -5.19
N LEU A 58 -8.08 -14.81 -5.96
CA LEU A 58 -6.67 -14.46 -5.86
C LEU A 58 -6.50 -13.42 -4.75
N SER A 59 -5.32 -13.35 -4.18
CA SER A 59 -4.92 -12.22 -3.34
C SER A 59 -3.44 -11.94 -3.55
N THR A 60 -3.06 -10.69 -3.35
CA THR A 60 -1.66 -10.27 -3.37
C THR A 60 -1.38 -9.36 -2.20
N THR A 61 -0.18 -9.46 -1.65
CA THR A 61 0.37 -8.35 -0.86
C THR A 61 0.71 -7.19 -1.80
N VAL A 62 0.71 -5.97 -1.27
CA VAL A 62 1.17 -4.77 -2.00
C VAL A 62 1.96 -3.93 -1.03
N VAL A 63 3.19 -3.59 -1.40
CA VAL A 63 4.16 -2.93 -0.52
C VAL A 63 4.95 -1.90 -1.30
N TRP A 64 5.11 -0.71 -0.71
CA TRP A 64 6.12 0.27 -1.12
C TRP A 64 7.50 -0.29 -0.78
N SER A 65 8.34 -0.45 -1.78
CA SER A 65 9.68 -1.03 -1.65
C SER A 65 10.68 -0.25 -2.48
N GLY A 66 11.95 -0.65 -2.45
CA GLY A 66 13.04 0.07 -3.09
C GLY A 66 14.24 0.16 -2.16
N THR A 67 15.35 0.69 -2.68
CA THR A 67 16.52 0.99 -1.85
C THR A 67 16.20 2.17 -0.95
N ASP A 68 16.37 1.99 0.36
CA ASP A 68 16.13 3.01 1.39
C ASP A 68 14.71 3.58 1.43
N VAL A 69 13.71 2.81 0.95
CA VAL A 69 12.29 3.17 0.99
C VAL A 69 11.64 2.60 2.26
N ASP A 70 11.13 3.44 3.14
CA ASP A 70 10.44 3.05 4.37
C ASP A 70 9.05 3.70 4.48
N ALA A 71 8.02 2.97 4.04
CA ALA A 71 6.64 3.41 4.20
C ALA A 71 6.03 3.13 5.60
N THR A 72 6.81 2.60 6.56
CA THR A 72 6.27 2.19 7.87
C THR A 72 5.96 3.38 8.79
N ASP A 73 6.59 4.52 8.55
CA ASP A 73 6.28 5.79 9.23
C ASP A 73 5.09 6.54 8.60
N SER A 74 4.47 5.97 7.56
CA SER A 74 3.36 6.53 6.79
C SER A 74 3.70 7.71 5.88
N TYR A 75 4.98 7.98 5.64
CA TYR A 75 5.46 8.99 4.70
C TYR A 75 6.36 8.37 3.62
N ILE A 76 6.46 9.04 2.48
CA ILE A 76 7.44 8.76 1.43
C ILE A 76 7.99 10.11 0.99
N ASN A 77 9.27 10.33 1.29
CA ASN A 77 9.95 11.56 0.93
C ASN A 77 10.43 11.56 -0.54
N ALA A 78 11.03 12.67 -0.99
CA ALA A 78 11.53 12.80 -2.36
C ALA A 78 12.57 11.72 -2.77
N ASN A 79 13.49 11.36 -1.87
CA ASN A 79 14.53 10.37 -2.14
C ASN A 79 13.93 8.96 -2.22
N GLU A 80 13.02 8.65 -1.31
CA GLU A 80 12.30 7.38 -1.29
C GLU A 80 11.43 7.24 -2.54
N LEU A 81 10.69 8.29 -2.92
CA LEU A 81 9.86 8.28 -4.13
C LEU A 81 10.68 8.06 -5.41
N ALA A 82 11.90 8.61 -5.46
CA ALA A 82 12.82 8.41 -6.58
C ALA A 82 13.36 6.97 -6.69
N ALA A 83 13.39 6.23 -5.58
CA ALA A 83 13.79 4.82 -5.53
C ALA A 83 12.59 3.84 -5.45
N ALA A 84 11.37 4.37 -5.30
CA ALA A 84 10.19 3.58 -5.00
C ALA A 84 9.81 2.61 -6.11
N THR A 85 9.51 1.39 -5.70
CA THR A 85 8.88 0.34 -6.49
C THR A 85 7.65 -0.13 -5.74
N ILE A 86 6.67 -0.68 -6.46
CA ILE A 86 5.56 -1.38 -5.81
C ILE A 86 5.77 -2.87 -6.02
N THR A 87 5.83 -3.62 -4.93
CA THR A 87 6.03 -5.07 -4.96
C THR A 87 4.88 -5.79 -4.32
N GLY A 88 4.76 -7.08 -4.63
CA GLY A 88 3.76 -7.92 -4.01
C GLY A 88 4.01 -9.39 -4.24
N LYS A 89 3.27 -10.22 -3.50
CA LYS A 89 3.31 -11.67 -3.60
C LYS A 89 1.89 -12.23 -3.67
N ILE A 90 1.63 -13.01 -4.72
CA ILE A 90 0.37 -13.74 -4.91
C ILE A 90 0.41 -15.02 -4.09
N THR A 91 -0.62 -15.29 -3.29
CA THR A 91 -0.63 -16.42 -2.33
C THR A 91 -1.41 -17.65 -2.78
N ASN A 92 -2.26 -17.54 -3.81
CA ASN A 92 -3.13 -18.61 -4.31
C ASN A 92 -2.91 -18.96 -5.80
N GLN A 93 -1.69 -18.75 -6.31
CA GLN A 93 -1.40 -18.89 -7.74
C GLN A 93 -1.56 -20.33 -8.25
N SER A 94 -1.20 -21.35 -7.45
CA SER A 94 -1.14 -22.75 -7.91
C SER A 94 -2.47 -23.35 -8.35
N ASN A 95 -3.58 -22.72 -7.97
CA ASN A 95 -4.93 -23.18 -8.32
C ASN A 95 -5.45 -22.50 -9.60
N ALA A 96 -4.79 -21.46 -10.09
CA ALA A 96 -5.26 -20.66 -11.23
C ALA A 96 -4.28 -20.69 -12.41
N SER A 97 -4.81 -20.63 -13.63
CA SER A 97 -4.07 -20.36 -14.86
C SER A 97 -4.19 -18.89 -15.26
N ASP A 98 -3.30 -18.44 -16.15
CA ASP A 98 -3.36 -17.12 -16.79
C ASP A 98 -3.41 -15.96 -15.78
N VAL A 99 -2.73 -16.14 -14.64
CA VAL A 99 -2.67 -15.14 -13.58
C VAL A 99 -1.89 -13.92 -14.07
N SER A 100 -2.50 -12.75 -13.98
CA SER A 100 -1.88 -11.47 -14.37
C SER A 100 -2.37 -10.32 -13.52
N ILE A 101 -1.67 -9.19 -13.59
CA ILE A 101 -2.12 -7.93 -12.99
C ILE A 101 -3.07 -7.25 -13.98
N ALA A 102 -4.33 -7.08 -13.58
CA ALA A 102 -5.36 -6.45 -14.39
C ALA A 102 -5.31 -4.91 -14.30
N GLU A 103 -5.04 -4.37 -13.11
CA GLU A 103 -4.97 -2.93 -12.84
C GLU A 103 -4.05 -2.65 -11.66
N ILE A 104 -3.29 -1.56 -11.74
CA ILE A 104 -2.66 -0.91 -10.58
C ILE A 104 -3.10 0.54 -10.58
N LYS A 105 -3.59 1.03 -9.45
CA LYS A 105 -3.96 2.44 -9.29
C LYS A 105 -3.54 3.00 -7.93
N PHE A 106 -3.09 4.24 -7.96
CA PHE A 106 -2.83 5.07 -6.79
C PHE A 106 -4.09 5.87 -6.51
N VAL A 107 -4.75 5.53 -5.40
CA VAL A 107 -5.99 6.17 -4.97
C VAL A 107 -5.66 7.14 -3.86
N SER A 108 -5.90 8.42 -4.09
CA SER A 108 -5.69 9.44 -3.06
C SER A 108 -6.88 9.50 -2.09
N GLY A 109 -6.58 9.61 -0.79
CA GLY A 109 -7.56 9.72 0.29
C GLY A 109 -7.87 11.15 0.72
N ASN A 110 -7.06 12.13 0.32
CA ASN A 110 -7.13 13.53 0.79
C ASN A 110 -7.08 14.58 -0.34
N GLY A 111 -7.63 14.22 -1.51
CA GLY A 111 -7.90 15.16 -2.59
C GLY A 111 -6.77 15.36 -3.62
N GLY A 112 -5.72 14.54 -3.56
CA GLY A 112 -4.78 14.37 -4.68
C GLY A 112 -5.36 13.60 -5.87
N THR A 113 -4.65 13.65 -6.98
CA THR A 113 -5.03 13.05 -8.27
C THR A 113 -4.93 11.53 -8.23
N GLN A 114 -6.00 10.82 -8.61
CA GLN A 114 -5.89 9.37 -8.82
C GLN A 114 -5.03 9.08 -10.05
N HIS A 115 -4.12 8.13 -9.95
CA HIS A 115 -3.27 7.71 -11.06
C HIS A 115 -3.44 6.23 -11.36
N ILE A 116 -3.70 5.87 -12.62
CA ILE A 116 -3.79 4.50 -13.09
C ILE A 116 -2.55 4.19 -13.91
N ILE A 117 -1.88 3.08 -13.60
CA ILE A 117 -0.69 2.64 -14.32
C ILE A 117 -1.04 2.30 -15.77
N SER A 118 -0.21 2.77 -16.69
CA SER A 118 -0.38 2.53 -18.13
C SER A 118 -0.30 1.05 -18.48
N ASP A 119 -0.96 0.65 -19.59
CA ASP A 119 -0.84 -0.71 -20.11
C ASP A 119 0.60 -1.10 -20.43
N ALA A 120 1.43 -0.15 -20.87
CA ALA A 120 2.85 -0.42 -21.16
C ALA A 120 3.61 -0.88 -19.92
N LEU A 121 3.49 -0.16 -18.81
CA LEU A 121 4.14 -0.53 -17.55
C LEU A 121 3.52 -1.78 -16.92
N LYS A 122 2.19 -1.89 -16.92
CA LYS A 122 1.48 -3.07 -16.41
C LYS A 122 1.88 -4.34 -17.15
N ASN A 123 1.92 -4.30 -18.49
CA ASN A 123 2.25 -5.45 -19.32
C ASN A 123 3.75 -5.83 -19.24
N ALA A 124 4.59 -4.94 -18.73
CA ALA A 124 6.01 -5.23 -18.46
C ALA A 124 6.21 -6.00 -17.15
N ILE A 125 5.19 -6.11 -16.28
CA ILE A 125 5.31 -6.81 -15.00
C ILE A 125 5.28 -8.33 -15.24
N SER A 126 6.34 -9.00 -14.81
CA SER A 126 6.38 -10.46 -14.70
C SER A 126 6.02 -10.92 -13.30
N ILE A 127 5.27 -12.02 -13.21
CA ILE A 127 5.03 -12.76 -11.95
C ILE A 127 5.96 -13.97 -11.98
N ASP A 128 6.84 -14.10 -10.98
CA ASP A 128 7.75 -15.23 -10.88
C ASP A 128 7.06 -16.52 -10.40
N THR A 129 7.82 -17.61 -10.28
CA THR A 129 7.30 -18.92 -9.85
C THR A 129 6.85 -18.95 -8.39
N ASP A 130 7.32 -18.02 -7.57
CA ASP A 130 6.93 -17.88 -6.16
C ASP A 130 5.75 -16.88 -6.00
N GLY A 131 5.25 -16.34 -7.11
CA GLY A 131 4.16 -15.37 -7.15
C GLY A 131 4.58 -13.94 -6.87
N ASN A 132 5.88 -13.63 -6.82
CA ASN A 132 6.35 -12.27 -6.61
C ASN A 132 6.26 -11.46 -7.91
N TRP A 133 5.94 -10.18 -7.77
CA TRP A 133 5.90 -9.24 -8.87
C TRP A 133 6.42 -7.87 -8.43
N THR A 134 6.83 -7.06 -9.40
CA THR A 134 7.35 -5.71 -9.15
C THR A 134 6.92 -4.76 -10.26
N LEU A 135 6.25 -3.68 -9.88
CA LEU A 135 6.15 -2.47 -10.68
C LEU A 135 7.43 -1.65 -10.43
N VAL A 136 8.25 -1.54 -11.46
CA VAL A 136 9.50 -0.77 -11.42
C VAL A 136 9.24 0.73 -11.26
N ASN A 137 10.22 1.44 -10.70
CA ASN A 137 10.19 2.89 -10.64
C ASN A 137 10.08 3.48 -12.05
N ASP A 138 9.16 4.40 -12.25
CA ASP A 138 8.99 5.12 -13.49
C ASP A 138 8.44 6.52 -13.23
N ALA A 139 9.00 7.51 -13.93
CA ALA A 139 8.61 8.91 -13.79
C ALA A 139 7.12 9.14 -14.07
N SER A 140 6.50 8.35 -14.95
CA SER A 140 5.10 8.54 -15.37
C SER A 140 4.10 8.37 -14.23
N TRP A 141 4.43 7.57 -13.22
CA TRP A 141 3.58 7.41 -12.04
C TRP A 141 4.11 8.19 -10.84
N THR A 142 5.43 8.27 -10.62
CA THR A 142 5.97 9.02 -9.48
C THR A 142 5.68 10.52 -9.58
N SER A 143 5.78 11.11 -10.77
CA SER A 143 5.47 12.53 -10.97
C SER A 143 3.98 12.84 -10.99
N ALA A 144 3.12 11.82 -11.00
CA ALA A 144 1.68 11.98 -10.94
C ALA A 144 1.13 12.02 -9.50
N LEU A 145 1.99 11.73 -8.51
CA LEU A 145 1.61 11.78 -7.10
C LEU A 145 1.89 13.16 -6.54
N ASP A 146 0.81 13.87 -6.22
CA ASP A 146 0.86 15.18 -5.58
C ASP A 146 1.52 15.11 -4.19
N SER A 147 2.42 16.05 -3.87
CA SER A 147 2.94 16.21 -2.51
C SER A 147 1.83 16.58 -1.52
N ASP A 148 2.03 16.21 -0.27
CA ASP A 148 1.14 16.32 0.88
C ASP A 148 -0.17 15.52 0.71
N LYS A 149 -0.19 14.60 -0.27
CA LYS A 149 -1.33 13.74 -0.55
C LYS A 149 -1.07 12.30 -0.14
N ALA A 150 -2.10 11.70 0.45
CA ALA A 150 -2.09 10.36 0.98
C ALA A 150 -2.62 9.39 -0.06
N TYR A 151 -1.87 8.34 -0.37
CA TYR A 151 -2.19 7.35 -1.39
C TYR A 151 -2.26 5.93 -0.84
N ILE A 152 -3.24 5.18 -1.34
CA ILE A 152 -3.31 3.73 -1.25
C ILE A 152 -3.05 3.19 -2.65
N VAL A 153 -2.09 2.26 -2.79
CA VAL A 153 -1.89 1.54 -4.04
C VAL A 153 -2.80 0.32 -4.05
N GLN A 154 -3.73 0.25 -5.00
CA GLN A 154 -4.62 -0.89 -5.20
C GLN A 154 -4.18 -1.69 -6.41
N VAL A 155 -4.14 -3.01 -6.26
CA VAL A 155 -3.74 -3.95 -7.32
C VAL A 155 -4.84 -4.96 -7.52
N THR A 156 -5.41 -4.97 -8.72
CA THR A 156 -6.40 -5.95 -9.15
C THR A 156 -5.72 -7.05 -9.95
N LEU A 157 -5.96 -8.30 -9.58
CA LEU A 157 -5.50 -9.48 -10.29
C LEU A 157 -6.62 -10.06 -11.16
N SER A 158 -6.23 -10.71 -12.25
CA SER A 158 -7.09 -11.60 -13.03
C SER A 158 -6.45 -12.98 -13.13
N GLY A 159 -7.28 -14.01 -13.32
CA GLY A 159 -6.85 -15.36 -13.62
C GLY A 159 -8.04 -16.25 -13.95
N THR A 160 -7.78 -17.53 -14.18
CA THR A 160 -8.80 -18.52 -14.51
C THR A 160 -8.66 -19.76 -13.62
N LEU A 161 -9.76 -20.26 -13.06
CA LEU A 161 -9.81 -21.54 -12.35
C LEU A 161 -10.86 -22.44 -13.01
N LEU A 162 -10.40 -23.59 -13.53
CA LEU A 162 -11.26 -24.57 -14.20
C LEU A 162 -12.12 -23.93 -15.33
N GLY A 163 -11.54 -22.97 -16.07
CA GLY A 163 -12.24 -22.24 -17.14
C GLY A 163 -13.10 -21.06 -16.69
N ASN A 164 -13.24 -20.80 -15.38
CA ASN A 164 -14.00 -19.68 -14.84
C ASN A 164 -13.09 -18.52 -14.48
N ALA A 165 -13.53 -17.30 -14.76
CA ALA A 165 -12.79 -16.10 -14.38
C ALA A 165 -12.66 -15.99 -12.85
N MET A 166 -11.48 -15.57 -12.40
CA MET A 166 -11.17 -15.28 -11.01
C MET A 166 -10.57 -13.88 -10.91
N SER A 167 -10.90 -13.18 -9.83
CA SER A 167 -10.30 -11.88 -9.50
C SER A 167 -9.66 -11.91 -8.12
N GLY A 168 -8.79 -10.94 -7.87
CA GLY A 168 -8.20 -10.70 -6.57
C GLY A 168 -7.89 -9.23 -6.38
N LEU A 169 -7.84 -8.80 -5.12
CA LEU A 169 -7.46 -7.44 -4.74
C LEU A 169 -6.38 -7.50 -3.68
N GLY A 170 -5.37 -6.65 -3.81
CA GLY A 170 -4.41 -6.32 -2.78
C GLY A 170 -4.25 -4.81 -2.68
N GLN A 171 -3.86 -4.30 -1.51
CA GLN A 171 -3.59 -2.89 -1.34
C GLN A 171 -2.55 -2.60 -0.26
N THR A 172 -1.91 -1.44 -0.35
CA THR A 172 -1.05 -0.90 0.71
C THR A 172 -1.89 -0.30 1.84
N SER A 173 -1.24 0.01 2.96
CA SER A 173 -1.71 1.09 3.85
C SER A 173 -1.63 2.44 3.14
N SER A 174 -2.33 3.44 3.68
CA SER A 174 -2.22 4.81 3.18
C SER A 174 -0.87 5.40 3.56
N VAL A 175 -0.23 6.08 2.62
CA VAL A 175 1.08 6.74 2.79
C VAL A 175 1.03 8.13 2.20
N THR A 176 1.55 9.13 2.92
CA THR A 176 1.62 10.52 2.46
C THR A 176 2.89 10.73 1.64
N ILE A 177 2.75 11.25 0.43
CA ILE A 177 3.89 11.70 -0.36
C ILE A 177 4.31 13.07 0.15
N ASP A 178 5.54 13.19 0.62
CA ASP A 178 6.14 14.44 1.10
C ASP A 178 7.43 14.70 0.31
N ASN A 179 7.27 15.11 -0.96
CA ASN A 179 8.39 15.26 -1.88
C ASN A 179 8.84 16.70 -2.08
N THR A 180 8.24 17.65 -1.36
CA THR A 180 8.57 19.07 -1.44
C THR A 180 9.19 19.56 -0.15
N ILE A 181 10.48 19.87 -0.19
CA ILE A 181 11.10 20.68 0.86
C ILE A 181 10.79 22.16 0.55
N ILE A 182 9.90 22.80 1.32
CA ILE A 182 9.50 24.21 1.10
C ILE A 182 10.59 25.22 1.57
N GLY A 183 11.76 24.74 1.99
CA GLY A 183 12.88 25.60 2.34
C GLY A 183 14.20 24.85 2.36
N THR A 184 14.88 24.75 1.22
CA THR A 184 16.30 24.36 1.24
C THR A 184 17.10 25.49 1.85
N LEU A 185 17.73 25.20 2.98
CA LEU A 185 18.71 26.04 3.63
C LEU A 185 19.89 26.22 2.67
N THR A 186 19.94 27.37 2.01
CA THR A 186 21.05 27.78 1.15
C THR A 186 21.93 28.76 1.93
N GLY A 187 23.25 28.66 1.74
CA GLY A 187 24.23 29.51 2.43
C GLY A 187 25.20 28.72 3.31
N THR A 188 26.19 29.41 3.88
CA THR A 188 27.09 28.80 4.87
C THR A 188 26.46 28.93 6.25
N HIS A 189 25.93 27.84 6.79
CA HIS A 189 25.38 27.82 8.13
C HIS A 189 26.48 27.54 9.15
N THR A 190 26.90 28.57 9.89
CA THR A 190 27.94 28.44 10.91
C THR A 190 27.33 28.00 12.23
N VAL A 191 27.65 26.78 12.67
CA VAL A 191 27.49 26.39 14.07
C VAL A 191 28.64 27.00 14.85
N THR A 192 28.34 28.00 15.68
CA THR A 192 29.36 28.67 16.49
C THR A 192 29.20 28.25 17.94
N ILE A 193 30.26 27.70 18.53
CA ILE A 193 30.38 27.57 19.97
C ILE A 193 31.08 28.85 20.44
N SER A 194 30.33 29.78 21.03
CA SER A 194 30.94 30.99 21.60
C SER A 194 31.60 30.65 22.94
N ASN A 195 32.80 31.18 23.17
CA ASN A 195 33.38 31.21 24.51
C ASN A 195 32.44 31.95 25.47
N ASP A 196 32.48 31.54 26.74
CA ASP A 196 31.85 32.27 27.83
C ASP A 196 32.34 33.73 27.85
N ALA A 197 31.39 34.67 27.94
CA ALA A 197 31.66 36.09 28.12
C ALA A 197 31.63 36.50 29.61
N GLY A 198 31.58 35.52 30.52
CA GLY A 198 31.73 35.66 31.95
C GLY A 198 33.06 36.29 32.33
N ILE A 199 33.04 37.09 33.40
CA ILE A 199 34.17 37.86 33.94
C ILE A 199 35.05 37.07 34.91
N LEU A 200 34.81 35.76 35.09
CA LEU A 200 35.50 34.92 36.06
C LEU A 200 36.28 33.82 35.35
N ASP A 201 37.55 33.71 35.72
CA ASP A 201 38.56 32.81 35.17
C ASP A 201 38.65 31.45 35.88
N ASN A 202 37.72 31.16 36.79
CA ASN A 202 37.69 29.94 37.61
C ASN A 202 36.57 28.95 37.26
N ASP A 203 35.73 29.25 36.28
CA ASP A 203 34.72 28.30 35.84
C ASP A 203 35.37 27.35 34.81
N ARG A 204 35.49 26.08 35.17
CA ARG A 204 35.81 25.06 34.17
C ARG A 204 34.57 24.89 33.31
N ILE A 205 34.39 25.73 32.31
CA ILE A 205 33.38 25.58 31.27
C ILE A 205 32.01 25.27 31.89
N THR A 206 31.32 26.31 32.38
CA THR A 206 29.88 26.39 32.65
C THR A 206 29.36 26.03 34.07
N ASN A 207 28.73 27.03 34.73
CA ASN A 207 27.65 26.78 35.70
C ASN A 207 26.27 26.71 35.02
N ASP A 208 26.22 26.92 33.70
CA ASP A 208 25.06 26.70 32.85
C ASP A 208 25.18 25.33 32.19
N SER A 209 24.34 24.38 32.58
CA SER A 209 24.38 23.01 32.07
C SER A 209 24.10 22.88 30.55
N ALA A 210 23.99 23.99 29.82
CA ALA A 210 23.67 24.02 28.39
C ALA A 210 24.79 24.69 27.56
N VAL A 211 25.40 23.93 26.65
CA VAL A 211 26.16 24.47 25.52
C VAL A 211 25.18 25.19 24.60
N LYS A 212 25.37 26.49 24.37
CA LYS A 212 24.56 27.24 23.41
C LYS A 212 25.06 27.00 21.99
N VAL A 213 24.24 26.32 21.20
CA VAL A 213 24.42 26.17 19.76
C VAL A 213 23.50 27.16 19.07
N SER A 214 24.07 28.23 18.52
CA SER A 214 23.32 29.19 17.71
C SER A 214 23.47 28.83 16.23
N LEU A 215 22.33 28.61 15.58
CA LEU A 215 22.23 28.47 14.13
C LEU A 215 21.77 29.80 13.55
N THR A 216 22.66 30.50 12.84
CA THR A 216 22.29 31.68 12.07
C THR A 216 21.99 31.29 10.63
N LEU A 217 20.81 31.64 10.17
CA LEU A 217 20.35 31.37 8.81
C LEU A 217 20.43 32.64 7.99
N GLU A 218 20.97 32.56 6.77
CA GLU A 218 21.03 33.71 5.85
C GLU A 218 19.61 34.20 5.48
N ASN A 219 18.63 33.29 5.44
CA ASN A 219 17.22 33.56 5.19
C ASN A 219 16.34 32.96 6.31
N ALA A 220 15.12 33.48 6.49
CA ALA A 220 14.14 32.89 7.41
C ALA A 220 13.78 31.46 6.97
N LEU A 221 14.02 30.47 7.84
CA LEU A 221 13.52 29.11 7.65
C LEU A 221 12.04 29.06 7.99
N THR A 222 11.21 28.86 6.97
CA THR A 222 9.80 28.51 7.15
C THR A 222 9.68 27.02 6.84
N LEU A 223 9.50 26.22 7.88
CA LEU A 223 9.07 24.83 7.74
C LEU A 223 7.56 24.83 7.45
N ALA A 224 7.05 23.86 6.70
CA ALA A 224 5.62 23.59 6.73
C ALA A 224 5.26 23.01 8.11
N ASN A 225 3.98 22.68 8.29
CA ASN A 225 3.47 22.37 9.63
C ASN A 225 3.94 21.01 10.16
N ASP A 226 4.45 20.16 9.28
CA ASP A 226 4.82 18.77 9.51
C ASP A 226 6.33 18.52 9.50
N GLU A 227 7.16 19.47 9.05
CA GLU A 227 8.61 19.34 9.15
C GLU A 227 9.16 19.83 10.50
N THR A 228 10.21 19.16 10.95
CA THR A 228 10.90 19.47 12.20
C THR A 228 12.38 19.73 11.93
N LEU A 229 12.92 20.84 12.43
CA LEU A 229 14.36 21.05 12.46
C LEU A 229 14.97 20.25 13.63
N GLN A 230 16.00 19.46 13.34
CA GLN A 230 16.73 18.68 14.33
C GLN A 230 18.23 18.93 14.21
N VAL A 231 18.93 18.81 15.33
CA VAL A 231 20.39 18.90 15.41
C VAL A 231 20.96 17.63 16.06
N SER A 232 22.15 17.21 15.61
CA SER A 232 22.89 16.11 16.21
C SER A 232 24.35 16.49 16.37
N ALA A 233 24.91 16.22 17.56
CA ALA A 233 26.31 16.46 17.84
C ALA A 233 27.21 15.27 17.44
N ASP A 234 26.63 14.06 17.34
CA ASP A 234 27.35 12.81 17.06
C ASP A 234 26.91 12.15 15.74
N GLY A 235 25.93 12.72 15.04
CA GLY A 235 25.34 12.19 13.82
C GLY A 235 24.39 11.01 14.04
N ILE A 236 24.13 10.62 15.30
CA ILE A 236 23.35 9.42 15.67
C ILE A 236 22.15 9.81 16.50
N ASN A 237 22.33 10.67 17.51
CA ASN A 237 21.29 11.15 18.40
C ASN A 237 20.82 12.52 17.94
N TRP A 238 19.54 12.61 17.56
CA TRP A 238 18.92 13.83 17.04
C TRP A 238 18.03 14.46 18.11
N VAL A 239 18.14 15.77 18.27
CA VAL A 239 17.34 16.57 19.21
C VAL A 239 16.54 17.59 18.40
N ALA A 240 15.23 17.64 18.62
CA ALA A 240 14.37 18.67 18.03
C ALA A 240 14.77 20.05 18.53
N THR A 241 14.94 21.01 17.61
CA THR A 241 15.25 22.39 17.99
C THR A 241 13.98 23.11 18.44
N THR A 242 14.04 23.83 19.54
CA THR A 242 12.99 24.77 19.94
C THR A 242 13.43 26.19 19.58
N ASN A 243 12.63 26.91 18.80
CA ASN A 243 12.88 28.33 18.56
C ASN A 243 12.45 29.12 19.80
N THR A 244 13.43 29.71 20.49
CA THR A 244 13.18 30.61 21.64
C THR A 244 13.33 32.09 21.28
N ASP A 245 13.72 32.41 20.04
CA ASP A 245 13.87 33.80 19.59
C ASP A 245 12.53 34.34 19.08
N THR A 246 11.94 35.24 19.86
CA THR A 246 10.80 36.08 19.47
C THR A 246 11.32 37.35 18.79
N ASN A 247 11.82 37.24 17.56
CA ASN A 247 12.01 38.41 16.69
C ASN A 247 10.88 38.48 15.66
#